data_AF-A0A820UCD7-F1
#
_entry.id   AF-A0A820UCD7-F1
#
_cell.length_a   1.000
_cell.length_b   1.000
_cell.length_c   1.000
_cell.angle_alpha   90.00
_cell.angle_beta   90.00
_cell.angle_gamma   90.00
#
_symmetry.space_group_name_H-M   'P 1'
#
loop_
_entity.id
_entity.type
_entity.pdbx_description
1 polymer ?
#
loop_
_entity_poly.entity_id
_entity_poly.type
_entity_poly.pdbx_seq_one_letter_code
_entity_poly.pdbx_strand_id
1 'polypeptide(L)'
;MEYASIQLTDLPDEILMIIFKKLDGVEILYSLLGVNKQLNKIVHDRIFTRVLTLLKYYSDDRIDSVSYRMLNRFCSEILPQIHNKIQWLNLDISYIRCILRSTYYPNLIGL
;
A
#
# COMPACT_ATOMS: atom_id res chain seq x y z
N MET A 1 -7.98 -5.89 35.33
CA MET A 1 -7.38 -5.08 34.24
C MET A 1 -8.51 -4.33 33.57
N GLU A 2 -8.49 -3.01 33.64
CA GLU A 2 -9.41 -2.18 32.87
C GLU A 2 -8.82 -1.98 31.47
N TYR A 3 -9.62 -2.24 30.44
CA TYR A 3 -9.24 -2.00 29.06
C TYR A 3 -9.88 -0.69 28.60
N ALA A 4 -9.07 0.24 28.12
CA ALA A 4 -9.58 1.38 27.36
C ALA A 4 -9.77 0.94 25.89
N SER A 5 -10.98 1.14 25.36
CA SER A 5 -11.25 1.02 23.93
C SER A 5 -11.03 2.39 23.29
N ILE A 6 -10.04 2.51 22.43
CA ILE A 6 -9.73 3.72 21.67
C ILE A 6 -10.02 3.43 20.20
N GLN A 7 -10.75 4.30 19.51
CA GLN A 7 -10.94 4.10 18.08
C GLN A 7 -9.64 4.42 17.36
N LEU A 8 -9.34 3.68 16.30
CA LEU A 8 -8.11 3.90 15.53
C LEU A 8 -8.02 5.36 15.02
N THR A 9 -9.15 5.96 14.64
CA THR A 9 -9.23 7.36 14.17
C THR A 9 -9.03 8.40 15.27
N ASP A 10 -9.02 8.01 16.54
CA ASP A 10 -8.71 8.91 17.65
C ASP A 10 -7.20 9.04 17.86
N LEU A 11 -6.40 8.20 17.20
CA LEU A 11 -4.94 8.26 17.28
C LEU A 11 -4.38 9.41 16.42
N PRO A 12 -3.29 10.05 16.87
CA PRO A 12 -2.54 11.00 16.05
C PRO A 12 -2.00 10.37 14.76
N ASP A 13 -1.89 11.18 13.71
CA ASP A 13 -1.41 10.75 12.39
C ASP A 13 -0.03 10.07 12.47
N GLU A 14 0.86 10.53 13.36
CA GLU A 14 2.20 9.97 13.58
C GLU A 14 2.13 8.53 14.11
N ILE A 15 1.21 8.27 15.04
CA ILE A 15 1.02 6.92 15.61
C ILE A 15 0.44 5.99 14.56
N LEU A 16 -0.54 6.46 13.79
CA LEU A 16 -1.11 5.70 12.68
C LEU A 16 -0.06 5.38 11.62
N MET A 17 0.81 6.33 11.28
CA MET A 17 1.93 6.12 10.35
C MET A 17 2.87 5.01 10.84
N ILE A 18 3.22 5.02 12.14
CA ILE A 18 4.07 3.99 12.75
C ILE A 18 3.41 2.61 12.69
N ILE A 19 2.11 2.53 13.03
CA ILE A 19 1.35 1.28 13.00
C ILE A 19 1.30 0.75 11.57
N PHE A 20 0.90 1.58 10.61
CA PHE A 20 0.72 1.14 9.23
C PHE A 20 2.05 0.79 8.56
N LYS A 21 3.16 1.44 8.91
CA LYS A 21 4.48 1.05 8.39
C LYS A 21 4.96 -0.33 8.84
N LYS A 22 4.43 -0.85 9.95
CA LYS A 22 4.74 -2.20 10.43
C LYS A 22 3.90 -3.28 9.76
N LEU A 23 2.86 -2.88 9.03
CA LEU A 23 1.94 -3.77 8.33
C LEU A 23 2.28 -3.77 6.83
N ASP A 24 1.79 -4.76 6.09
CA ASP A 24 2.04 -4.86 4.66
C ASP A 24 1.42 -3.67 3.91
N GLY A 25 2.26 -2.83 3.30
CA GLY A 25 1.88 -1.53 2.77
C GLY A 25 0.81 -1.59 1.68
N VAL A 26 0.81 -2.64 0.84
CA VAL A 26 -0.22 -2.79 -0.20
C VAL A 26 -1.55 -3.24 0.39
N GLU A 27 -1.55 -4.15 1.37
CA GLU A 27 -2.80 -4.58 2.01
C GLU A 27 -3.48 -3.40 2.72
N ILE A 28 -2.69 -2.50 3.30
CA ILE A 28 -3.19 -1.26 3.89
C ILE A 28 -3.73 -0.30 2.84
N LEU A 29 -3.01 -0.08 1.74
CA LEU A 29 -3.50 0.74 0.64
C LEU A 29 -4.85 0.21 0.15
N TYR A 30 -4.93 -1.10 -0.07
CA TYR A 30 -6.14 -1.77 -0.49
C TYR A 30 -7.27 -1.61 0.54
N SER A 31 -6.96 -1.77 1.83
CA SER A 31 -7.98 -1.82 2.88
C SER A 31 -8.45 -0.45 3.34
N LEU A 32 -7.59 0.56 3.34
CA LEU A 32 -7.88 1.88 3.93
C LEU A 32 -8.21 2.96 2.91
N LEU A 33 -7.83 2.78 1.64
CA LEU A 33 -8.14 3.76 0.61
C LEU A 33 -9.66 3.89 0.44
N GLY A 34 -10.15 5.12 0.64
CA GLY A 34 -11.56 5.49 0.54
C GLY A 34 -12.36 5.29 1.82
N VAL A 35 -11.80 4.66 2.86
CA VAL A 35 -12.55 4.31 4.08
C VAL A 35 -12.82 5.53 4.96
N ASN A 36 -11.81 6.38 5.17
CA ASN A 36 -11.90 7.54 6.04
C ASN A 36 -10.97 8.66 5.53
N LYS A 37 -11.35 9.93 5.72
CA LYS A 37 -10.56 11.08 5.27
C LYS A 37 -9.17 11.15 5.90
N GLN A 38 -9.05 10.88 7.20
CA GLN A 38 -7.77 10.87 7.91
C GLN A 38 -6.87 9.74 7.41
N LEU A 39 -7.43 8.51 7.29
CA LEU A 39 -6.68 7.37 6.78
C LEU A 39 -6.25 7.59 5.32
N ASN A 40 -7.11 8.21 4.50
CA ASN A 40 -6.76 8.62 3.14
C ASN A 40 -5.56 9.56 3.09
N LYS A 41 -5.47 10.52 4.02
CA LYS A 41 -4.31 11.41 4.11
C LYS A 41 -3.03 10.61 4.34
N ILE A 42 -3.08 9.64 5.25
CA ILE A 42 -1.92 8.80 5.62
C ILE A 42 -1.50 7.89 4.47
N VAL A 43 -2.43 7.18 3.83
CA VAL A 43 -2.08 6.27 2.72
C VAL A 43 -1.65 6.97 1.44
N HIS A 44 -1.89 8.29 1.33
CA HIS A 44 -1.34 9.13 0.27
C HIS A 44 -0.06 9.86 0.69
N ASP A 45 0.39 9.73 1.92
CA ASP A 45 1.59 10.41 2.39
C ASP A 45 2.83 9.79 1.75
N ARG A 46 3.78 10.64 1.36
CA ARG A 46 5.01 10.18 0.69
C ARG A 46 5.82 9.25 1.59
N ILE A 47 5.84 9.47 2.90
CA ILE A 47 6.56 8.63 3.86
C ILE A 47 6.04 7.18 3.82
N PHE A 48 4.76 7.01 3.53
CA PHE A 48 4.09 5.73 3.39
C PHE A 48 4.25 5.14 1.98
N THR A 49 3.99 5.92 0.93
CA THR A 49 3.92 5.42 -0.45
C THR A 49 5.27 5.35 -1.18
N ARG A 50 6.35 5.89 -0.59
CA ARG A 50 7.66 5.96 -1.28
C ARG A 50 8.19 4.60 -1.69
N VAL A 51 8.01 3.60 -0.83
CA VAL A 51 8.47 2.23 -1.07
C VAL A 51 7.29 1.30 -0.80
N LEU A 52 6.84 0.60 -1.82
CA LEU A 52 5.74 -0.35 -1.73
C LEU A 52 6.20 -1.75 -2.14
N THR A 53 5.59 -2.75 -1.52
CA THR A 53 5.81 -4.15 -1.87
C THR A 53 4.47 -4.81 -2.17
N LEU A 54 4.35 -5.39 -3.37
CA LEU A 54 3.26 -6.26 -3.82
C LEU A 54 3.60 -7.75 -3.56
N LEU A 55 4.64 -7.99 -2.76
CA LEU A 55 5.07 -9.29 -2.29
C LEU A 55 4.69 -9.43 -0.81
N LYS A 56 4.06 -10.54 -0.47
CA LYS A 56 3.61 -10.89 0.87
C LYS A 56 4.62 -11.84 1.50
N TYR A 57 5.19 -11.43 2.62
CA TYR A 57 6.09 -12.26 3.42
C TYR A 57 5.31 -13.05 4.46
N TYR A 58 5.47 -14.37 4.46
CA TYR A 58 4.98 -15.23 5.54
C TYR A 58 6.10 -15.56 6.52
N SER A 59 5.71 -15.91 7.74
CA SER A 59 6.62 -16.35 8.81
C SER A 59 7.39 -17.64 8.50
N ASP A 60 7.03 -18.34 7.43
CA ASP A 60 7.70 -19.56 6.92
C ASP A 60 8.64 -19.26 5.73
N ASP A 61 9.16 -18.03 5.65
CA ASP A 61 10.02 -17.52 4.56
C ASP A 61 9.43 -17.64 3.14
N ARG A 62 8.13 -17.93 3.03
CA ARG A 62 7.41 -17.94 1.75
C ARG A 62 7.09 -16.52 1.33
N ILE A 63 7.35 -16.26 0.06
CA ILE A 63 6.94 -15.03 -0.62
C ILE A 63 5.79 -15.40 -1.55
N ASP A 64 4.57 -15.00 -1.20
CA ASP A 64 3.46 -15.06 -2.15
C ASP A 64 3.25 -13.70 -2.79
N SER A 65 2.72 -13.71 -4.00
CA SER A 65 2.23 -12.51 -4.64
C SER A 65 0.87 -12.12 -4.08
N VAL A 66 0.56 -10.81 -4.06
CA VAL A 66 -0.79 -10.35 -3.71
C VAL A 66 -1.83 -10.95 -4.65
N SER A 67 -3.05 -11.18 -4.15
CA SER A 67 -4.13 -11.73 -4.98
C SER A 67 -4.40 -10.89 -6.23
N TYR A 68 -4.82 -11.53 -7.32
CA TYR A 68 -5.14 -10.83 -8.57
C TYR A 68 -6.19 -9.73 -8.40
N ARG A 69 -7.14 -9.90 -7.46
CA ARG A 69 -8.13 -8.87 -7.12
C ARG A 69 -7.49 -7.61 -6.51
N MET A 70 -6.54 -7.79 -5.59
CA MET A 70 -5.78 -6.67 -5.02
C MET A 70 -4.90 -6.01 -6.09
N LEU A 71 -4.23 -6.80 -6.94
CA LEU A 71 -3.43 -6.30 -8.04
C LEU A 71 -4.26 -5.46 -9.01
N ASN A 72 -5.43 -5.94 -9.43
CA ASN A 72 -6.30 -5.20 -10.34
C ASN A 72 -6.74 -3.86 -9.74
N ARG A 73 -7.21 -3.87 -8.49
CA ARG A 73 -7.59 -2.64 -7.79
C ARG A 73 -6.40 -1.70 -7.62
N PHE A 74 -5.23 -2.26 -7.33
CA PHE A 74 -4.00 -1.48 -7.25
C PHE A 74 -3.72 -0.78 -8.58
N CYS A 75 -3.72 -1.50 -9.70
CA CYS A 75 -3.44 -0.93 -11.01
C CYS A 75 -4.52 0.06 -11.49
N SER A 76 -5.80 -0.19 -11.22
CA SER A 76 -6.90 0.63 -11.76
C SER A 76 -7.28 1.82 -10.88
N GLU A 77 -7.14 1.71 -9.55
CA GLU A 77 -7.63 2.73 -8.60
C GLU A 77 -6.49 3.37 -7.81
N ILE A 78 -5.61 2.57 -7.21
CA ILE A 78 -4.62 3.06 -6.24
C ILE A 78 -3.46 3.73 -6.97
N LEU A 79 -2.85 3.01 -7.91
CA LEU A 79 -1.65 3.42 -8.63
C LEU A 79 -1.82 4.79 -9.32
N PRO A 80 -2.93 5.09 -10.03
CA PRO A 80 -3.16 6.41 -10.60
C PRO A 80 -3.06 7.55 -9.57
N GLN A 81 -3.45 7.33 -8.31
CA GLN A 81 -3.48 8.35 -7.26
C GLN A 81 -2.11 8.59 -6.59
N ILE A 82 -1.23 7.59 -6.61
CA ILE A 82 0.04 7.62 -5.85
C ILE A 82 1.30 7.41 -6.69
N HIS A 83 1.19 7.14 -8.00
CA HIS A 83 2.33 6.83 -8.88
C HIS A 83 3.45 7.88 -8.83
N ASN A 84 3.11 9.16 -8.65
CA ASN A 84 4.08 10.25 -8.56
C ASN A 84 4.86 10.31 -7.23
N LYS A 85 4.43 9.54 -6.23
CA LYS A 85 5.06 9.45 -4.91
C LYS A 85 5.84 8.16 -4.71
N ILE A 86 5.59 7.15 -5.54
CA ILE A 86 6.31 5.88 -5.52
C ILE A 86 7.71 6.10 -6.09
N GLN A 87 8.73 5.75 -5.32
CA GLN A 87 10.12 5.70 -5.77
C GLN A 87 10.59 4.27 -6.01
N TRP A 88 10.02 3.30 -5.31
CA TRP A 88 10.36 1.90 -5.44
C TRP A 88 9.13 1.03 -5.28
N LEU A 89 8.93 0.08 -6.20
CA LEU A 89 7.84 -0.88 -6.17
C LEU A 89 8.39 -2.29 -6.32
N ASN A 90 8.35 -3.08 -5.26
CA ASN A 90 8.70 -4.50 -5.31
C ASN A 90 7.48 -5.29 -5.79
N LEU A 91 7.63 -6.10 -6.84
CA LEU A 91 6.56 -6.98 -7.32
C LEU A 91 7.11 -8.23 -8.00
N ASP A 92 6.24 -9.24 -8.13
CA ASP A 92 6.55 -10.43 -8.92
C ASP A 92 6.62 -10.10 -10.41
N ILE A 93 7.59 -10.66 -11.14
CA ILE A 93 7.82 -10.36 -12.56
C ILE A 93 6.57 -10.63 -13.43
N SER A 94 5.72 -11.58 -13.04
CA SER A 94 4.46 -11.88 -13.70
C SER A 94 3.46 -10.72 -13.67
N TYR A 95 3.58 -9.81 -12.69
CA TYR A 95 2.67 -8.67 -12.49
C TYR A 95 3.09 -7.42 -13.26
N ILE A 96 4.31 -7.38 -13.78
CA ILE A 96 4.83 -6.27 -14.61
C ILE A 96 3.89 -5.98 -15.78
N ARG A 97 3.37 -7.03 -16.44
CA ARG A 97 2.42 -6.88 -17.56
C ARG A 97 1.13 -6.18 -17.16
N CYS A 98 0.65 -6.38 -15.93
CA CYS A 98 -0.56 -5.73 -15.45
C CYS A 98 -0.33 -4.23 -15.20
N ILE A 99 0.83 -3.87 -14.65
CA ILE A 99 1.20 -2.47 -14.38
C ILE A 99 1.49 -1.72 -15.68
N LEU A 100 2.25 -2.31 -16.60
CA LEU A 100 2.57 -1.69 -17.89
C LEU A 100 1.35 -1.48 -18.79
N ARG A 101 0.30 -2.31 -18.63
CA ARG A 101 -0.96 -2.14 -19.35
C ARG A 101 -1.85 -1.07 -18.77
N SER A 102 -1.71 -0.73 -17.48
CA SER A 102 -2.67 0.14 -16.81
C SER A 102 -2.50 1.62 -17.12
N THR A 103 -1.28 2.10 -17.42
CA THR A 103 -0.97 3.39 -18.10
C THR A 103 0.55 3.61 -18.18
N TYR A 104 1.01 4.60 -18.96
CA TYR A 104 2.43 4.99 -19.02
C TYR A 104 2.80 5.83 -17.78
N TYR A 105 3.60 5.27 -16.86
CA TYR A 105 4.07 5.94 -15.63
C TYR A 105 5.58 6.20 -15.68
N PRO A 106 6.03 7.34 -16.23
CA PRO A 106 7.45 7.60 -16.48
C PRO A 106 8.31 7.71 -15.21
N ASN A 107 7.69 7.97 -14.06
CA ASN A 107 8.37 8.10 -12.77
C ASN A 107 8.46 6.78 -11.99
N LEU A 108 7.89 5.69 -12.51
CA LEU A 108 7.94 4.37 -11.89
C LEU A 108 9.24 3.69 -12.30
N ILE A 109 10.33 4.11 -11.65
CA ILE A 109 11.68 3.62 -11.94
C ILE A 109 11.95 2.40 -11.05
N GLY A 110 12.37 1.28 -11.64
CA GLY A 110 12.68 0.04 -10.92
C GLY A 110 11.76 -1.15 -11.22
N LEU A 111 11.46 -1.38 -12.51
CA LEU A 111 11.03 -2.70 -12.98
C LEU A 111 12.22 -3.66 -13.08
#